data_AF-A0A6J6WFF3-F1
#
_entry.id   AF-A0A6J6WFF3-F1
#
_cell.length_a   1.000
_cell.length_b   1.000
_cell.length_c   1.000
_cell.angle_alpha   90.00
_cell.angle_beta   90.00
_cell.angle_gamma   90.00
#
_symmetry.space_group_name_H-M   'P 1'
#
loop_
_entity.id
_entity.type
_entity.pdbx_description
1 polymer ?
#
loop_
_entity_poly.entity_id
_entity_poly.type
_entity_poly.pdbx_seq_one_letter_code
_entity_poly.pdbx_strand_id
1 'polypeptide(L)'
;MKKASTQKIAIAIVLISSQLVAMPSSQAASKGWRYWGYFQAAPGSTTWKAAMTGPTVDIEDGAVEGWSFVFSSDDVPSVAPKAKPSFASICGKTKADSDTKRIGLVIEFGNPAYAPKGEKVQKPIVRCVTTAKSSQGIDVLAQVVKVRAASSGLICGFNGYPKKECGVEIDTPASLLKK
;
A
#
# COMPACT_ATOMS: atom_id res chain seq x y z
N MET A 1 2.08 -54.31 58.21
CA MET A 1 3.14 -55.11 57.56
C MET A 1 3.09 -54.89 56.07
N LYS A 2 4.00 -54.11 55.47
CA LYS A 2 4.24 -54.13 54.02
C LYS A 2 5.75 -54.00 53.79
N LYS A 3 6.36 -55.12 53.39
CA LYS A 3 7.79 -55.25 53.09
C LYS A 3 8.02 -54.96 51.60
N ALA A 4 8.98 -54.09 51.37
CA ALA A 4 10.04 -54.10 50.36
C ALA A 4 9.73 -54.51 48.92
N SER A 5 9.87 -53.49 48.07
CA SER A 5 10.42 -53.45 46.71
C SER A 5 11.32 -54.64 46.29
N THR A 6 11.16 -55.12 45.05
CA THR A 6 12.31 -55.45 44.21
C THR A 6 12.01 -55.21 42.72
N GLN A 7 12.85 -54.37 42.13
CA GLN A 7 12.92 -53.89 40.76
C GLN A 7 13.13 -55.02 39.74
N LYS A 8 12.40 -55.00 38.61
CA LYS A 8 12.88 -55.55 37.34
C LYS A 8 12.70 -54.49 36.25
N ILE A 9 13.85 -54.04 35.76
CA ILE A 9 14.03 -53.10 34.66
C ILE A 9 13.71 -53.83 33.36
N ALA A 10 12.84 -53.26 32.52
CA ALA A 10 12.71 -53.65 31.11
C ALA A 10 12.34 -52.42 30.27
N ILE A 11 13.39 -51.78 29.75
CA ILE A 11 13.52 -51.10 28.44
C ILE A 11 12.28 -50.30 27.99
N ALA A 12 12.25 -49.02 28.32
CA ALA A 12 11.41 -48.04 27.64
C ALA A 12 12.09 -47.61 26.33
N ILE A 13 11.55 -48.02 25.19
CA ILE A 13 11.95 -47.54 23.87
C ILE A 13 11.52 -46.08 23.75
N VAL A 14 12.49 -45.18 23.75
CA VAL A 14 12.30 -43.75 23.48
C VAL A 14 12.11 -43.58 21.97
N LEU A 15 10.85 -43.50 21.52
CA LEU A 15 10.48 -43.04 20.18
C LEU A 15 10.50 -41.50 20.18
N ILE A 16 11.67 -40.90 19.97
CA ILE A 16 11.75 -39.49 19.55
C ILE A 16 11.42 -39.47 18.05
N SER A 17 10.14 -39.39 17.73
CA SER A 17 9.69 -39.08 16.37
C SER A 17 10.04 -37.62 16.08
N SER A 18 11.14 -37.42 15.36
CA SER A 18 11.52 -36.12 14.80
C SER A 18 10.43 -35.65 13.83
N GLN A 19 9.48 -34.85 14.30
CA GLN A 19 8.58 -34.11 13.41
C GLN A 19 9.39 -33.00 12.75
N LEU A 20 10.09 -33.35 11.67
CA LEU A 20 10.46 -32.38 10.64
C LEU A 20 9.14 -31.86 10.06
N VAL A 21 8.59 -30.83 10.66
CA VAL A 21 7.52 -30.03 10.04
C VAL A 21 8.19 -29.42 8.81
N ALA A 22 7.98 -30.04 7.65
CA ALA A 22 8.27 -29.42 6.38
C ALA A 22 7.44 -28.13 6.35
N MET A 23 8.08 -27.00 6.66
CA MET A 23 7.45 -25.70 6.47
C MET A 23 7.09 -25.65 4.98
N PRO A 24 5.81 -25.48 4.61
CA PRO A 24 5.47 -25.30 3.22
C PRO A 24 6.29 -24.13 2.72
N SER A 25 7.14 -24.38 1.71
CA SER A 25 7.81 -23.31 0.99
C SER A 25 6.69 -22.40 0.51
N SER A 26 6.60 -21.18 1.06
CA SER A 26 5.70 -20.16 0.54
C SER A 26 6.10 -19.95 -0.92
N GLN A 27 5.37 -20.58 -1.85
CA GLN A 27 5.43 -20.20 -3.24
C GLN A 27 4.94 -18.76 -3.25
N ALA A 28 5.80 -17.82 -3.66
CA ALA A 28 5.34 -16.49 -4.01
C ALA A 28 4.16 -16.63 -4.98
N ALA A 29 3.10 -15.84 -4.78
CA ALA A 29 1.95 -15.88 -5.67
C ALA A 29 2.45 -15.75 -7.12
N SER A 30 2.02 -16.65 -8.00
CA SER A 30 2.41 -16.62 -9.42
C SER A 30 1.83 -15.39 -10.13
N LYS A 31 0.81 -14.78 -9.51
CA LYS A 31 0.10 -13.61 -10.00
C LYS A 31 -0.12 -12.58 -8.89
N GLY A 32 -0.42 -11.35 -9.31
CA GLY A 32 -0.89 -10.28 -8.45
C GLY A 32 -1.55 -9.19 -9.28
N TRP A 33 -1.97 -8.11 -8.63
CA TRP A 33 -2.67 -7.01 -9.27
C TRP A 33 -1.78 -5.80 -9.43
N ARG A 34 -1.96 -5.12 -10.56
CA ARG A 34 -1.38 -3.82 -10.83
C ARG A 34 -2.43 -2.73 -10.74
N TYR A 35 -2.32 -1.86 -9.73
CA TYR A 35 -3.37 -0.91 -9.39
C TYR A 35 -2.83 0.34 -8.66
N TRP A 36 -3.70 1.34 -8.45
CA TRP A 36 -3.42 2.49 -7.60
C TRP A 36 -3.84 2.22 -6.16
N GLY A 37 -2.87 2.12 -5.25
CA GLY A 37 -3.10 2.11 -3.82
C GLY A 37 -3.28 3.52 -3.27
N TYR A 38 -4.18 3.68 -2.31
CA TYR A 38 -4.49 4.94 -1.63
C TYR A 38 -4.03 4.87 -0.16
N PHE A 39 -3.36 5.92 0.29
CA PHE A 39 -2.73 6.00 1.60
C PHE A 39 -2.97 7.37 2.20
N GLN A 40 -3.12 7.43 3.52
CA GLN A 40 -3.38 8.65 4.26
C GLN A 40 -2.41 8.77 5.43
N ALA A 41 -2.10 10.00 5.78
CA ALA A 41 -1.47 10.34 7.03
C ALA A 41 -2.25 11.49 7.68
N ALA A 42 -2.72 11.24 8.90
CA ALA A 42 -3.39 12.26 9.70
C ALA A 42 -2.44 13.45 9.97
N PRO A 43 -2.97 14.64 10.31
CA PRO A 43 -2.16 15.80 10.63
C PRO A 43 -1.07 15.49 11.65
N GLY A 44 0.16 15.91 11.35
CA GLY A 44 1.35 15.67 12.19
C GLY A 44 1.96 14.27 12.09
N SER A 45 1.30 13.29 11.45
CA SER A 45 1.87 11.97 11.21
C SER A 45 2.99 12.02 10.17
N THR A 46 3.99 11.16 10.31
CA THR A 46 5.03 10.90 9.30
C THR A 46 5.00 9.47 8.78
N THR A 47 3.92 8.74 9.07
CA THR A 47 3.74 7.34 8.70
C THR A 47 2.48 7.19 7.84
N TRP A 48 2.63 6.49 6.73
CA TRP A 48 1.51 6.13 5.85
C TRP A 48 0.61 5.09 6.50
N LYS A 49 -0.70 5.27 6.37
CA LYS A 49 -1.71 4.23 6.61
C LYS A 49 -2.38 3.92 5.29
N ALA A 50 -2.51 2.65 4.95
CA ALA A 50 -3.35 2.25 3.82
C ALA A 50 -4.80 2.70 4.10
N ALA A 51 -5.44 3.31 3.12
CA ALA A 51 -6.82 3.73 3.25
C ALA A 51 -7.74 2.51 3.19
N MET A 52 -8.60 2.35 4.19
CA MET A 52 -9.62 1.27 4.23
C MET A 52 -10.90 1.66 3.51
N THR A 53 -11.03 2.93 3.13
CA THR A 53 -12.14 3.49 2.36
C THR A 53 -11.62 4.20 1.12
N GLY A 54 -12.49 4.41 0.13
CA GLY A 54 -12.17 5.21 -1.04
C GLY A 54 -11.88 6.69 -0.70
N PRO A 55 -11.39 7.46 -1.68
CA PRO A 55 -10.99 8.87 -1.50
C PRO A 55 -12.18 9.86 -1.40
N THR A 56 -13.41 9.36 -1.24
CA THR A 56 -14.64 10.14 -1.14
C THR A 56 -15.06 10.34 0.33
N VAL A 57 -14.09 10.37 1.23
CA VAL A 57 -14.26 10.65 2.65
C VAL A 57 -13.63 11.99 2.99
N ASP A 58 -14.07 12.60 4.08
CA ASP A 58 -13.51 13.86 4.55
C ASP A 58 -12.03 13.71 4.92
N ILE A 59 -11.28 14.81 4.76
CA ILE A 59 -9.85 14.91 5.05
C ILE A 59 -9.59 16.16 5.89
N GLU A 60 -8.64 16.08 6.82
CA GLU A 60 -8.34 17.19 7.73
C GLU A 60 -7.29 18.16 7.15
N ASP A 61 -7.38 19.46 7.48
CA ASP A 61 -6.25 20.39 7.23
C ASP A 61 -4.98 19.87 7.92
N GLY A 62 -3.87 19.85 7.21
CA GLY A 62 -2.62 19.28 7.73
C GLY A 62 -2.41 17.81 7.38
N ALA A 63 -3.41 17.12 6.82
CA ALA A 63 -3.26 15.75 6.37
C ALA A 63 -2.35 15.65 5.13
N VAL A 64 -1.85 14.44 4.90
CA VAL A 64 -1.15 14.09 3.65
C VAL A 64 -1.84 12.90 2.99
N GLU A 65 -2.21 13.09 1.74
CA GLU A 65 -2.81 12.08 0.87
C GLU A 65 -1.76 11.49 -0.07
N GLY A 66 -1.80 10.17 -0.24
CA GLY A 66 -0.78 9.38 -0.92
C GLY A 66 -1.38 8.43 -1.94
N TRP A 67 -0.82 8.43 -3.13
CA TRP A 67 -1.18 7.51 -4.20
C TRP A 67 0.05 6.80 -4.72
N SER A 68 -0.02 5.47 -4.83
CA SER A 68 1.09 4.65 -5.30
C SER A 68 0.58 3.67 -6.35
N PHE A 69 1.16 3.70 -7.55
CA PHE A 69 0.88 2.67 -8.56
C PHE A 69 1.78 1.47 -8.30
N VAL A 70 1.19 0.33 -7.99
CA VAL A 70 1.90 -0.80 -7.37
C VAL A 70 1.57 -2.11 -8.08
N PHE A 71 2.44 -3.09 -7.88
CA PHE A 71 2.12 -4.49 -8.05
C PHE A 71 2.08 -5.13 -6.65
N SER A 72 1.00 -5.84 -6.33
CA SER A 72 0.88 -6.59 -5.08
C SER A 72 0.00 -7.83 -5.27
N SER A 73 0.35 -8.90 -4.58
CA SER A 73 -0.51 -10.08 -4.41
C SER A 73 -1.39 -10.00 -3.15
N ASP A 74 -1.29 -8.91 -2.38
CA ASP A 74 -2.02 -8.71 -1.14
C ASP A 74 -3.37 -8.02 -1.39
N ASP A 75 -4.39 -8.38 -0.61
CA ASP A 75 -5.74 -7.81 -0.69
C ASP A 75 -5.84 -6.34 -0.25
N VAL A 76 -4.83 -5.86 0.49
CA VAL A 76 -4.74 -4.48 0.99
C VAL A 76 -3.57 -3.77 0.31
N PRO A 77 -3.68 -2.47 -0.04
CA PRO A 77 -2.56 -1.69 -0.55
C PRO A 77 -1.33 -1.80 0.36
N SER A 78 -0.35 -2.61 -0.06
CA SER A 78 0.80 -2.95 0.79
C SER A 78 2.04 -2.10 0.51
N VAL A 79 2.06 -1.36 -0.60
CA VAL A 79 3.23 -0.56 -1.01
C VAL A 79 2.89 0.93 -1.01
N ALA A 80 3.11 1.56 0.14
CA ALA A 80 2.95 3.00 0.32
C ALA A 80 3.95 3.79 -0.54
N PRO A 81 3.67 5.09 -0.83
CA PRO A 81 4.65 5.98 -1.46
C PRO A 81 5.98 5.98 -0.70
N LYS A 82 7.09 6.00 -1.44
CA LYS A 82 8.44 6.09 -0.87
C LYS A 82 8.70 7.45 -0.23
N ALA A 83 8.16 8.53 -0.82
CA ALA A 83 8.18 9.84 -0.20
C ALA A 83 7.39 9.80 1.11
N LYS A 84 8.02 10.27 2.20
CA LYS A 84 7.39 10.32 3.52
C LYS A 84 6.22 11.32 3.54
N PRO A 85 5.14 11.04 4.29
CA PRO A 85 4.00 11.95 4.38
C PRO A 85 4.28 13.11 5.35
N SER A 86 5.29 13.94 5.05
CA SER A 86 5.65 15.07 5.92
C SER A 86 4.91 16.33 5.51
N PHE A 87 3.78 16.64 6.17
CA PHE A 87 3.05 17.89 5.92
C PHE A 87 3.95 19.13 6.07
N ALA A 88 4.77 19.17 7.12
CA ALA A 88 5.70 20.28 7.36
C ALA A 88 6.66 20.49 6.18
N SER A 89 7.15 19.42 5.56
CA SER A 89 8.05 19.51 4.40
C SER A 89 7.30 19.91 3.12
N ILE A 90 6.08 19.44 2.94
CA ILE A 90 5.30 19.63 1.70
C ILE A 90 4.59 20.99 1.69
N CYS A 91 3.99 21.37 2.82
CA CYS A 91 3.08 22.51 2.98
C CYS A 91 3.56 23.55 4.00
N GLY A 92 4.73 23.40 4.63
CA GLY A 92 5.15 24.27 5.74
C GLY A 92 5.30 25.77 5.40
N LYS A 93 5.36 26.11 4.11
CA LYS A 93 5.38 27.50 3.62
C LYS A 93 3.99 28.06 3.31
N THR A 94 2.97 27.20 3.29
CA THR A 94 1.58 27.56 3.00
C THR A 94 0.88 28.01 4.28
N LYS A 95 0.50 29.29 4.32
CA LYS A 95 -0.22 29.87 5.46
C LYS A 95 -1.58 29.19 5.64
N ALA A 96 -1.95 28.94 6.89
CA ALA A 96 -3.29 28.51 7.23
C ALA A 96 -4.27 29.61 6.87
N ASP A 97 -5.48 29.21 6.51
CA ASP A 97 -6.56 30.10 6.10
C ASP A 97 -7.87 29.55 6.65
N SER A 98 -8.76 30.44 7.10
CA SER A 98 -9.97 30.04 7.81
C SER A 98 -11.03 29.43 6.92
N ASP A 99 -10.92 29.52 5.60
CA ASP A 99 -11.95 29.06 4.65
C ASP A 99 -11.50 27.87 3.81
N THR A 100 -10.23 27.46 3.96
CA THR A 100 -9.62 26.39 3.19
C THR A 100 -8.89 25.37 4.06
N LYS A 101 -8.59 24.22 3.46
CA LYS A 101 -7.71 23.16 3.99
C LYS A 101 -6.45 23.08 3.13
N ARG A 102 -5.31 22.77 3.74
CA ARG A 102 -4.04 22.49 3.10
C ARG A 102 -3.76 21.01 3.24
N ILE A 103 -3.52 20.36 2.12
CA ILE A 103 -3.33 18.93 2.04
C ILE A 103 -2.00 18.69 1.31
N GLY A 104 -1.11 17.94 1.95
CA GLY A 104 0.05 17.42 1.24
C GLY A 104 -0.42 16.33 0.27
N LEU A 105 -0.04 16.38 -1.00
CA LEU A 105 -0.36 15.34 -1.97
C LEU A 105 0.93 14.71 -2.49
N VAL A 106 1.01 13.38 -2.40
CA VAL A 106 2.09 12.55 -2.93
C VAL A 106 1.51 11.56 -3.95
N ILE A 107 2.05 11.54 -5.16
CA ILE A 107 1.69 10.58 -6.21
C ILE A 107 2.96 9.93 -6.74
N GLU A 108 3.06 8.61 -6.64
CA GLU A 108 4.16 7.81 -7.18
C GLU A 108 3.65 6.83 -8.24
N PHE A 109 4.18 6.95 -9.47
CA PHE A 109 3.72 6.19 -10.64
C PHE A 109 4.32 4.77 -10.74
N GLY A 110 4.86 4.27 -9.63
CA GLY A 110 5.38 2.92 -9.52
C GLY A 110 6.80 2.72 -10.02
N ASN A 111 7.12 1.46 -10.35
CA ASN A 111 8.45 1.00 -10.75
C ASN A 111 8.41 0.45 -12.19
N PRO A 112 9.45 0.70 -13.01
CA PRO A 112 9.58 0.09 -14.33
C PRO A 112 9.41 -1.43 -14.36
N ALA A 113 9.75 -2.14 -13.28
CA ALA A 113 9.61 -3.58 -13.13
C ALA A 113 8.19 -4.11 -13.40
N TYR A 114 7.16 -3.30 -13.11
CA TYR A 114 5.76 -3.67 -13.31
C TYR A 114 4.99 -2.62 -14.10
N ALA A 115 5.66 -1.69 -14.78
CA ALA A 115 4.96 -0.75 -15.66
C ALA A 115 4.22 -1.52 -16.79
N PRO A 116 3.06 -1.02 -17.26
CA PRO A 116 2.41 -1.58 -18.43
C PRO A 116 3.37 -1.61 -19.64
N LYS A 117 3.24 -2.64 -20.47
CA LYS A 117 4.16 -2.86 -21.59
C LYS A 117 4.14 -1.67 -22.55
N GLY A 118 5.32 -1.11 -22.81
CA GLY A 118 5.49 0.03 -23.71
C GLY A 118 5.15 1.39 -23.10
N GLU A 119 4.73 1.44 -21.82
CA GLU A 119 4.51 2.67 -21.09
C GLU A 119 5.74 3.04 -20.24
N LYS A 120 6.01 4.33 -20.11
CA LYS A 120 7.10 4.85 -19.26
C LYS A 120 6.53 5.34 -17.94
N VAL A 121 7.17 4.96 -16.84
CA VAL A 121 6.86 5.47 -15.50
C VAL A 121 7.03 6.97 -15.46
N GLN A 122 6.05 7.68 -14.89
CA GLN A 122 6.08 9.13 -14.77
C GLN A 122 6.84 9.58 -13.52
N LYS A 123 7.29 10.84 -13.50
CA LYS A 123 7.95 11.41 -12.33
C LYS A 123 6.96 11.51 -11.15
N PRO A 124 7.39 11.23 -9.91
CA PRO A 124 6.57 11.48 -8.73
C PRO A 124 6.12 12.93 -8.65
N ILE A 125 4.93 13.15 -8.09
CA ILE A 125 4.38 14.48 -7.79
C ILE A 125 4.29 14.61 -6.28
N VAL A 126 4.89 15.66 -5.73
CA VAL A 126 4.77 16.02 -4.32
C VAL A 126 4.47 17.51 -4.25
N ARG A 127 3.26 17.88 -3.81
CA ARG A 127 2.83 19.29 -3.76
C ARG A 127 1.88 19.55 -2.60
N CYS A 128 1.86 20.80 -2.14
CA CYS A 128 0.79 21.28 -1.28
C CYS A 128 -0.43 21.69 -2.11
N VAL A 129 -1.61 21.30 -1.68
CA VAL A 129 -2.89 21.68 -2.30
C VAL A 129 -3.72 22.44 -1.27
N THR A 130 -4.11 23.67 -1.61
CA THR A 130 -5.09 24.44 -0.82
C THR A 130 -6.46 24.27 -1.46
N THR A 131 -7.44 23.81 -0.70
CA THR A 131 -8.76 23.41 -1.20
C THR A 131 -9.88 23.84 -0.27
N ALA A 132 -11.14 23.80 -0.73
CA ALA A 132 -12.29 24.13 0.11
C ALA A 132 -12.43 23.18 1.32
N LYS A 133 -13.05 23.65 2.40
CA LYS A 133 -13.29 22.81 3.59
C LYS A 133 -14.13 21.56 3.33
N SER A 134 -15.03 21.61 2.35
CA SER A 134 -15.87 20.47 1.99
C SER A 134 -15.16 19.47 1.07
N SER A 135 -13.95 19.77 0.60
CA SER A 135 -13.21 18.90 -0.31
C SER A 135 -12.78 17.60 0.34
N GLN A 136 -12.88 16.53 -0.44
CA GLN A 136 -12.47 15.18 -0.08
C GLN A 136 -11.14 14.83 -0.76
N GLY A 137 -10.58 13.66 -0.43
CA GLY A 137 -9.32 13.18 -1.01
C GLY A 137 -9.33 13.13 -2.55
N ILE A 138 -10.48 12.80 -3.14
CA ILE A 138 -10.64 12.75 -4.60
C ILE A 138 -10.57 14.14 -5.24
N ASP A 139 -11.09 15.17 -4.57
CA ASP A 139 -11.07 16.55 -5.07
C ASP A 139 -9.65 17.12 -5.05
N VAL A 140 -8.89 16.80 -4.00
CA VAL A 140 -7.46 17.16 -3.89
C VAL A 140 -6.66 16.53 -5.03
N LEU A 141 -6.90 15.25 -5.30
CA LEU A 141 -6.25 14.55 -6.40
C LEU A 141 -6.63 15.17 -7.76
N ALA A 142 -7.92 15.43 -7.98
CA ALA A 142 -8.45 15.98 -9.23
C ALA A 142 -7.97 17.40 -9.55
N GLN A 143 -7.59 18.19 -8.53
CA GLN A 143 -6.96 19.50 -8.73
C GLN A 143 -5.53 19.41 -9.29
N VAL A 144 -4.86 18.28 -9.13
CA VAL A 144 -3.45 18.12 -9.49
C VAL A 144 -3.27 17.28 -10.75
N VAL A 145 -4.12 16.28 -10.95
CA VAL A 145 -4.02 15.35 -12.08
C VAL A 145 -5.37 15.10 -12.74
N LYS A 146 -5.36 14.78 -14.03
CA LYS A 146 -6.53 14.23 -14.70
C LYS A 146 -6.75 12.80 -14.21
N VAL A 147 -7.83 12.58 -13.48
CA VAL A 147 -8.20 11.27 -12.93
C VAL A 147 -9.05 10.50 -13.93
N ARG A 148 -8.71 9.24 -14.16
CA ARG A 148 -9.57 8.26 -14.85
C ARG A 148 -10.05 7.24 -13.83
N ALA A 149 -11.35 7.05 -13.73
CA ALA A 149 -11.97 6.04 -12.89
C ALA A 149 -12.85 5.10 -13.74
N ALA A 150 -13.03 3.86 -13.27
CA ALA A 150 -14.03 2.94 -13.81
C ALA A 150 -15.42 3.29 -13.27
N SER A 151 -16.47 2.75 -13.89
CA SER A 151 -17.85 2.89 -13.40
C SER A 151 -18.07 2.32 -11.99
N SER A 152 -17.21 1.39 -11.56
CA SER A 152 -17.19 0.86 -10.19
C SER A 152 -16.65 1.85 -9.15
N GLY A 153 -16.09 2.99 -9.57
CA GLY A 153 -15.38 3.92 -8.68
C GLY A 153 -13.89 3.59 -8.51
N LEU A 154 -13.39 2.49 -9.08
CA LEU A 154 -11.96 2.16 -9.03
C LEU A 154 -11.14 3.21 -9.79
N ILE A 155 -10.10 3.72 -9.14
CA ILE A 155 -9.17 4.68 -9.75
C ILE A 155 -8.20 3.95 -10.68
N CYS A 156 -8.26 4.29 -11.96
CA CYS A 156 -7.54 3.58 -13.02
C CYS A 156 -6.25 4.26 -13.45
N GLY A 157 -6.19 5.60 -13.41
CA GLY A 157 -5.03 6.30 -13.95
C GLY A 157 -5.01 7.81 -13.71
N PHE A 158 -3.81 8.37 -13.75
CA PHE A 158 -3.52 9.78 -13.59
C PHE A 158 -2.73 10.30 -14.78
N ASN A 159 -3.15 11.44 -15.35
CA ASN A 159 -2.47 12.07 -16.48
C ASN A 159 -2.20 11.11 -17.67
N GLY A 160 -3.10 10.14 -17.87
CA GLY A 160 -2.98 9.13 -18.92
C GLY A 160 -2.06 7.94 -18.60
N TYR A 161 -1.63 7.76 -17.35
CA TYR A 161 -0.87 6.58 -16.90
C TYR A 161 -1.61 5.81 -15.78
N PRO A 162 -1.74 4.48 -15.87
CA PRO A 162 -1.59 3.69 -17.09
C PRO A 162 -2.62 4.13 -18.15
N LYS A 163 -2.28 3.97 -19.43
CA LYS A 163 -3.10 4.52 -20.54
C LYS A 163 -4.45 3.83 -20.67
N LYS A 164 -4.51 2.52 -20.46
CA LYS A 164 -5.71 1.71 -20.73
C LYS A 164 -6.16 0.88 -19.53
N GLU A 165 -5.22 0.26 -18.85
CA GLU A 165 -5.50 -0.72 -17.79
C GLU A 165 -6.18 -0.09 -16.57
N CYS A 166 -6.88 -0.91 -15.79
CA CYS A 166 -7.49 -0.51 -14.53
C CYS A 166 -7.55 -1.72 -13.59
N GLY A 167 -6.59 -1.83 -12.66
CA GLY A 167 -6.58 -2.92 -11.66
C GLY A 167 -6.45 -4.32 -12.28
N VAL A 168 -5.52 -4.52 -13.21
CA VAL A 168 -5.40 -5.80 -13.93
C VAL A 168 -4.58 -6.82 -13.14
N GLU A 169 -5.00 -8.08 -13.17
CA GLU A 169 -4.17 -9.20 -12.73
C GLU A 169 -3.06 -9.45 -13.77
N ILE A 170 -1.82 -9.60 -13.30
CA ILE A 170 -0.66 -9.93 -14.12
C ILE A 170 0.14 -11.03 -13.45
N ASP A 171 0.95 -11.74 -14.23
CA ASP A 171 1.97 -12.62 -13.66
C ASP A 171 2.99 -11.80 -12.87
N THR A 172 3.50 -12.40 -11.79
CA THR A 172 4.52 -11.75 -10.96
C THR A 172 5.73 -11.39 -11.81
N PRO A 173 6.12 -10.10 -11.88
CA PRO A 173 7.28 -9.69 -12.66
C PRO A 173 8.53 -10.45 -12.25
N ALA A 174 9.31 -10.91 -13.23
CA ALA A 174 10.49 -11.75 -12.97
C ALA A 174 11.49 -11.11 -12.00
N SER A 175 11.63 -9.78 -12.02
CA SER A 175 12.50 -9.03 -11.10
C SER A 175 12.01 -9.00 -9.64
N LEU A 176 10.76 -9.40 -9.38
CA LEU A 176 10.14 -9.46 -8.05
C LEU A 176 10.03 -10.89 -7.51
N LEU A 177 10.36 -11.91 -8.31
CA LEU A 177 10.41 -13.29 -7.84
C LEU A 177 11.53 -13.40 -6.80
N LYS A 178 11.16 -13.82 -5.57
CA LYS A 178 12.16 -14.17 -4.54
C LYS A 178 12.93 -15.38 -5.04
N LYS A 179 14.27 -15.28 -5.07
CA LYS A 179 15.16 -16.41 -5.31
C LYS A 179 15.20 -17.31 -4.09
#